data_AF-A0A1Q7EFY6-F1
#
_entry.id   AF-A0A1Q7EFY6-F1
#
_cell.length_a   1.000
_cell.length_b   1.000
_cell.length_c   1.000
_cell.angle_alpha   90.00
_cell.angle_beta   90.00
_cell.angle_gamma   90.00
#
_symmetry.space_group_name_H-M   'P 1'
#
loop_
_entity.id
_entity.type
_entity.pdbx_description
1 polymer ?
#
loop_
_entity_poly.entity_id
_entity_poly.type
_entity_poly.pdbx_seq_one_letter_code
_entity_poly.pdbx_strand_id
1 'polypeptide(L)'
;MKRLLLSLLVLGLVLLVASLPSAKADDVFTNADVRGPYGFSFDGAIVGVGPVAAVGFFVADGNGNLTDGVRTLSVNASVLHQTFTCTYTVHSNGTGSVVCSIITGGTGTERFAFVLIDKRREAPFIGTDPGVVVRGVAVKQ
;
A
#
# COMPACT_ATOMS: atom_id res chain seq x y z
N MET A 1 37.32 56.35 35.06
CA MET A 1 36.15 55.76 35.76
C MET A 1 34.86 56.48 35.30
N LYS A 2 34.29 56.14 34.13
CA LYS A 2 32.91 56.54 33.72
C LYS A 2 32.43 56.11 32.32
N ARG A 3 33.15 55.27 31.56
CA ARG A 3 32.64 54.75 30.27
C ARG A 3 32.73 53.23 30.12
N LEU A 4 32.79 52.53 31.26
CA LEU A 4 32.67 51.07 31.34
C LEU A 4 31.22 50.64 31.66
N LEU A 5 30.24 51.41 31.19
CA LEU A 5 28.81 51.26 31.52
C LEU A 5 27.94 51.04 30.27
N LEU A 6 28.54 50.81 29.10
CA LEU A 6 27.79 50.64 27.84
C LEU A 6 27.74 49.20 27.30
N SER A 7 28.23 48.21 28.06
CA SER A 7 28.39 46.83 27.59
C SER A 7 27.38 45.82 28.15
N LEU A 8 26.31 46.26 28.83
CA LEU A 8 25.40 45.35 29.54
C LEU A 8 23.94 45.33 29.07
N LEU A 9 23.61 45.93 27.91
CA LEU A 9 22.22 45.97 27.43
C LEU A 9 21.88 45.05 26.24
N VAL A 10 22.74 44.09 25.85
CA VAL A 10 22.46 43.21 24.69
C VAL A 10 22.29 41.73 25.07
N LEU A 11 22.24 41.40 26.36
CA LEU A 11 22.08 40.01 26.81
C LEU A 11 20.70 39.80 27.43
N GLY A 12 19.71 39.43 26.62
CA GLY A 12 18.43 38.99 27.21
C GLY A 12 17.19 38.99 26.32
N LEU A 13 17.29 38.68 25.02
CA LEU A 13 16.10 38.19 24.30
C LEU A 13 16.13 36.66 24.36
N VAL A 14 15.73 36.11 25.50
CA VAL A 14 15.42 34.68 25.64
C VAL A 14 14.20 34.44 24.76
N LEU A 15 14.43 33.86 23.57
CA LEU A 15 13.38 33.31 22.73
C LEU A 15 12.69 32.18 23.51
N LEU A 16 11.55 32.51 24.11
CA LEU A 16 10.61 31.53 24.62
C LEU A 16 10.04 30.78 23.40
N VAL A 17 10.75 29.74 22.95
CA VAL A 17 10.19 28.80 21.99
C VAL A 17 9.13 28.01 22.76
N ALA A 18 7.91 28.54 22.78
CA ALA A 18 6.76 27.78 23.21
C ALA A 18 6.69 26.55 22.30
N SER A 19 7.04 25.38 22.83
CA SER A 19 6.78 24.11 22.18
C SER A 19 5.27 23.96 22.09
N LEU A 20 4.68 24.46 21.01
CA LEU A 20 3.35 24.06 20.61
C LEU A 20 3.40 22.52 20.50
N PRO A 21 2.51 21.78 21.17
CA PRO A 21 2.38 20.37 20.87
C PRO A 21 2.12 20.30 19.37
N SER A 22 3.01 19.67 18.60
CA SER A 22 2.66 19.25 17.25
C SER A 22 1.37 18.48 17.40
N ALA A 23 0.27 19.04 16.88
CA ALA A 23 -0.92 18.25 16.64
C ALA A 23 -0.43 17.06 15.83
N LYS A 24 -0.45 15.87 16.43
CA LYS A 24 -0.29 14.65 15.65
C LYS A 24 -1.40 14.75 14.61
N ALA A 25 -1.06 15.02 13.36
CA ALA A 25 -2.01 14.83 12.27
C ALA A 25 -2.63 13.45 12.52
N ASP A 26 -3.96 13.38 12.55
CA ASP A 26 -4.63 12.09 12.57
C ASP A 26 -3.94 11.23 11.51
N ASP A 27 -3.45 10.05 11.91
CA ASP A 27 -2.63 9.18 11.05
C ASP A 27 -3.56 8.50 10.03
N VAL A 28 -4.19 9.32 9.18
CA VAL A 28 -5.21 8.92 8.22
C VAL A 28 -4.53 8.23 7.05
N PHE A 29 -5.06 7.08 6.67
CA PHE A 29 -4.59 6.35 5.50
C PHE A 29 -5.12 6.96 4.19
N THR A 30 -4.28 6.93 3.16
CA THR A 30 -4.49 7.50 1.83
C THR A 30 -3.81 6.63 0.77
N ASN A 31 -4.10 6.87 -0.52
CA ASN A 31 -3.40 6.19 -1.60
C ASN A 31 -1.87 6.42 -1.54
N ALA A 32 -1.42 7.59 -1.08
CA ALA A 32 0.01 7.91 -1.01
C ALA A 32 0.78 6.99 -0.05
N ASP A 33 0.13 6.44 0.97
CA ASP A 33 0.74 5.55 1.97
C ASP A 33 1.23 4.21 1.37
N VAL A 34 0.58 3.78 0.29
CA VAL A 34 0.91 2.51 -0.36
C VAL A 34 1.91 2.66 -1.48
N ARG A 35 2.38 3.87 -1.83
CA ARG A 35 3.33 4.06 -2.93
C ARG A 35 4.58 3.17 -2.78
N GLY A 36 4.98 2.51 -3.86
CA GLY A 36 6.22 1.74 -3.94
C GLY A 36 6.07 0.34 -4.54
N PRO A 37 7.18 -0.40 -4.64
CA PRO A 37 7.21 -1.78 -5.11
C PRO A 37 6.68 -2.75 -4.04
N TYR A 38 5.96 -3.79 -4.49
CA TYR A 38 5.49 -4.88 -3.63
C TYR A 38 5.77 -6.22 -4.27
N GLY A 39 6.21 -7.17 -3.45
CA GLY A 39 6.04 -8.58 -3.73
C GLY A 39 4.72 -9.06 -3.15
N PHE A 40 4.05 -10.01 -3.80
CA PHE A 40 2.84 -10.61 -3.25
C PHE A 40 2.76 -12.11 -3.48
N SER A 41 1.95 -12.76 -2.66
CA SER A 41 1.52 -14.15 -2.86
C SER A 41 0.05 -14.32 -2.45
N PHE A 42 -0.63 -15.26 -3.09
CA PHE A 42 -1.95 -15.72 -2.66
C PHE A 42 -2.19 -17.18 -3.03
N ASP A 43 -3.15 -17.79 -2.35
CA ASP A 43 -3.63 -19.15 -2.62
C ASP A 43 -5.12 -19.29 -2.30
N GLY A 44 -5.71 -20.38 -2.79
CA GLY A 44 -7.11 -20.71 -2.56
C GLY A 44 -7.68 -21.61 -3.65
N ALA A 45 -8.93 -21.35 -4.05
CA ALA A 45 -9.62 -22.12 -5.08
C ALA A 45 -10.61 -21.28 -5.90
N ILE A 46 -10.83 -21.72 -7.14
CA ILE A 46 -11.92 -21.26 -8.00
C ILE A 46 -12.98 -22.38 -8.02
N VAL A 47 -14.20 -22.06 -7.59
CA VAL A 47 -15.30 -23.02 -7.47
C VAL A 47 -15.63 -23.60 -8.85
N GLY A 48 -15.63 -24.94 -8.94
CA GLY A 48 -15.86 -25.66 -10.19
C GLY A 48 -14.64 -25.77 -11.12
N VAL A 49 -13.50 -25.14 -10.79
CA VAL A 49 -12.26 -25.23 -11.58
C VAL A 49 -11.16 -25.96 -10.80
N GLY A 50 -10.88 -25.56 -9.55
CA GLY A 50 -9.85 -26.21 -8.73
C GLY A 50 -8.98 -25.24 -7.94
N PRO A 51 -7.88 -25.74 -7.35
CA PRO A 51 -6.97 -24.94 -6.52
C PRO A 51 -6.22 -23.91 -7.36
N VAL A 52 -5.87 -22.79 -6.73
CA VAL A 52 -5.09 -21.71 -7.33
C VAL A 52 -4.00 -21.22 -6.37
N ALA A 53 -2.85 -20.86 -6.92
CA ALA A 53 -1.79 -20.16 -6.20
C ALA A 53 -1.07 -19.19 -7.12
N ALA A 54 -0.62 -18.06 -6.59
CA ALA A 54 0.16 -17.09 -7.33
C ALA A 54 1.25 -16.46 -6.49
N VAL A 55 2.31 -16.04 -7.17
CA VAL A 55 3.33 -15.12 -6.65
C VAL A 55 3.63 -14.08 -7.72
N GLY A 56 3.95 -12.86 -7.30
CA GLY A 56 4.20 -11.80 -8.25
C GLY A 56 4.71 -10.51 -7.64
N PHE A 57 4.68 -9.49 -8.48
CA PHE A 57 5.19 -8.16 -8.20
C PHE A 57 4.28 -7.11 -8.84
N PHE A 58 4.21 -5.93 -8.25
CA PHE A 58 3.65 -4.72 -8.85
C PHE A 58 4.26 -3.46 -8.22
N VAL A 59 4.03 -2.31 -8.85
CA VAL A 59 4.34 -0.99 -8.29
C VAL A 59 3.05 -0.23 -8.05
N ALA A 60 2.81 0.23 -6.83
CA ALA A 60 1.75 1.17 -6.53
C ALA A 60 2.24 2.60 -6.73
N ASP A 61 1.52 3.38 -7.54
CA ASP A 61 1.91 4.76 -7.90
C ASP A 61 1.68 5.81 -6.80
N GLY A 62 0.94 5.47 -5.75
CA GLY A 62 0.46 6.38 -4.71
C GLY A 62 -0.76 7.23 -5.08
N ASN A 63 -1.29 7.11 -6.30
CA ASN A 63 -2.41 7.88 -6.84
C ASN A 63 -3.62 7.03 -7.25
N GLY A 64 -3.58 5.72 -6.98
CA GLY A 64 -4.69 4.80 -7.22
C GLY A 64 -4.47 3.82 -8.38
N ASN A 65 -3.26 3.68 -8.91
CA ASN A 65 -2.93 2.71 -9.95
C ASN A 65 -1.80 1.76 -9.54
N LEU A 66 -1.97 0.49 -9.88
CA LEU A 66 -0.89 -0.50 -9.86
C LEU A 66 -0.34 -0.67 -11.28
N THR A 67 0.95 -0.45 -11.43
CA THR A 67 1.72 -0.60 -12.68
C THR A 67 2.70 -1.77 -12.57
N ASP A 68 3.25 -2.17 -13.72
CA ASP A 68 4.29 -3.21 -13.81
C ASP A 68 3.91 -4.54 -13.13
N GLY A 69 2.61 -4.82 -13.11
CA GLY A 69 2.05 -6.02 -12.51
C GLY A 69 2.46 -7.24 -13.30
N VAL A 70 3.17 -8.16 -12.65
CA VAL A 70 3.57 -9.46 -13.19
C VAL A 70 3.30 -10.55 -12.18
N ARG A 71 2.87 -11.73 -12.65
CA ARG A 71 2.72 -12.90 -11.78
C ARG A 71 2.95 -14.21 -12.52
N THR A 72 3.34 -15.21 -11.74
CA THR A 72 3.20 -16.61 -12.10
C THR A 72 1.99 -17.15 -11.33
N LEU A 73 1.03 -17.69 -12.08
CA LEU A 73 -0.22 -18.22 -11.58
C LEU A 73 -0.27 -19.72 -11.88
N SER A 74 -0.58 -20.54 -10.88
CA SER A 74 -0.90 -21.95 -11.04
C SER A 74 -2.38 -22.15 -10.78
N VAL A 75 -3.13 -22.65 -11.75
CA VAL A 75 -4.56 -22.98 -11.64
C VAL A 75 -4.74 -24.43 -11.99
N ASN A 76 -5.19 -25.25 -11.04
CA ASN A 76 -5.44 -26.67 -11.24
C ASN A 76 -4.28 -27.38 -11.99
N ALA A 77 -3.05 -27.17 -11.51
CA ALA A 77 -1.78 -27.65 -12.09
C ALA A 77 -1.36 -27.07 -13.45
N SER A 78 -2.12 -26.12 -14.02
CA SER A 78 -1.69 -25.37 -15.21
C SER A 78 -1.02 -24.06 -14.82
N VAL A 79 0.17 -23.81 -15.37
CA VAL A 79 0.95 -22.60 -15.07
C VAL A 79 0.76 -21.56 -16.16
N LEU A 80 0.51 -20.32 -15.74
CA LEU A 80 0.35 -19.15 -16.58
C LEU A 80 1.31 -18.05 -16.09
N HIS A 81 1.89 -17.31 -17.04
CA HIS A 81 2.65 -16.09 -16.77
C HIS A 81 1.84 -14.91 -17.28
N GLN A 82 1.52 -13.98 -16.39
CA GLN A 82 0.57 -12.92 -16.68
C GLN A 82 1.16 -11.55 -16.36
N THR A 83 0.78 -10.58 -17.19
CA THR A 83 0.90 -9.16 -16.84
C THR A 83 -0.48 -8.59 -16.54
N PHE A 84 -0.53 -7.63 -15.63
CA PHE A 84 -1.78 -7.01 -15.21
C PHE A 84 -1.57 -5.54 -14.81
N THR A 85 -2.65 -4.77 -14.84
CA THR A 85 -2.73 -3.45 -14.22
C THR A 85 -3.91 -3.43 -13.27
N CYS A 86 -3.90 -2.53 -12.29
CA CYS A 86 -5.05 -2.38 -11.39
C CYS A 86 -5.34 -0.93 -11.08
N THR A 87 -6.56 -0.66 -10.64
CA THR A 87 -6.90 0.54 -9.88
C THR A 87 -7.16 0.16 -8.42
N TYR A 88 -6.85 1.06 -7.49
CA TYR A 88 -7.10 0.85 -6.06
C TYR A 88 -7.58 2.12 -5.36
N THR A 89 -8.18 1.94 -4.20
CA THR A 89 -8.55 3.02 -3.28
C THR A 89 -8.24 2.60 -1.85
N VAL A 90 -7.60 3.49 -1.10
CA VAL A 90 -7.36 3.38 0.35
C VAL A 90 -8.31 4.31 1.07
N HIS A 91 -9.07 3.76 2.01
CA HIS A 91 -9.93 4.51 2.91
C HIS A 91 -9.15 4.98 4.14
N SER A 92 -9.66 6.02 4.80
CA SER A 92 -9.05 6.64 5.99
C SER A 92 -8.77 5.70 7.15
N ASN A 93 -9.50 4.58 7.23
CA ASN A 93 -9.34 3.52 8.24
C ASN A 93 -8.33 2.42 7.86
N GLY A 94 -7.61 2.58 6.74
CA GLY A 94 -6.61 1.62 6.25
C GLY A 94 -7.17 0.44 5.46
N THR A 95 -8.49 0.34 5.29
CA THR A 95 -9.11 -0.66 4.39
C THR A 95 -9.11 -0.16 2.96
N GLY A 96 -9.20 -1.06 1.98
CA GLY A 96 -9.22 -0.68 0.59
C GLY A 96 -9.74 -1.75 -0.34
N SER A 97 -9.86 -1.37 -1.61
CA SER A 97 -10.30 -2.24 -2.69
C SER A 97 -9.38 -2.11 -3.90
N VAL A 98 -9.25 -3.19 -4.67
CA VAL A 98 -8.46 -3.24 -5.90
C VAL A 98 -9.30 -3.88 -7.00
N VAL A 99 -9.19 -3.36 -8.23
CA VAL A 99 -9.72 -3.98 -9.44
C VAL A 99 -8.58 -4.15 -10.43
N CYS A 100 -8.26 -5.39 -10.78
CA CYS A 100 -7.16 -5.74 -11.68
C CYS A 100 -7.68 -6.25 -13.02
N SER A 101 -6.99 -5.88 -14.10
CA SER A 101 -7.25 -6.36 -15.45
C SER A 101 -6.04 -7.12 -15.95
N ILE A 102 -6.25 -8.35 -16.42
CA ILE A 102 -5.19 -9.16 -17.03
C ILE A 102 -4.92 -8.67 -18.45
N ILE A 103 -3.67 -8.33 -18.75
CA ILE A 103 -3.24 -7.76 -20.03
C ILE A 103 -2.65 -8.83 -20.95
N THR A 104 -1.87 -9.77 -20.40
CA THR A 104 -1.28 -10.90 -21.15
C THR A 104 -1.35 -12.20 -20.35
N GLY A 105 -1.24 -13.35 -21.03
CA GLY A 105 -1.27 -14.67 -20.37
C GLY A 105 -2.65 -15.11 -19.88
N GLY A 106 -3.72 -14.50 -20.42
CA GLY A 106 -5.11 -14.76 -20.05
C GLY A 106 -5.98 -13.54 -20.34
N THR A 107 -7.25 -13.62 -19.93
CA THR A 107 -8.18 -12.48 -19.92
C THR A 107 -9.02 -12.55 -18.65
N GLY A 108 -9.45 -11.40 -18.15
CA GLY A 108 -10.32 -11.34 -16.97
C GLY A 108 -10.12 -10.07 -16.16
N THR A 109 -11.08 -9.83 -15.27
CA THR A 109 -11.04 -8.79 -14.25
C THR A 109 -11.15 -9.47 -12.90
N GLU A 110 -10.30 -9.06 -11.96
CA GLU A 110 -10.25 -9.60 -10.61
C GLU A 110 -10.46 -8.49 -9.59
N ARG A 111 -11.19 -8.77 -8.53
CA ARG A 111 -11.49 -7.82 -7.45
C ARG A 111 -10.99 -8.34 -6.12
N PHE A 112 -10.39 -7.43 -5.36
CA PHE A 112 -9.86 -7.73 -4.04
C PHE A 112 -10.26 -6.67 -3.03
N ALA A 113 -10.39 -7.09 -1.78
CA ALA A 113 -10.41 -6.21 -0.61
C ALA A 113 -9.13 -6.42 0.19
N PHE A 114 -8.59 -5.35 0.77
CA PHE A 114 -7.37 -5.41 1.59
C PHE A 114 -7.46 -4.51 2.82
N VAL A 115 -6.52 -4.72 3.75
CA VAL A 115 -6.29 -3.85 4.90
C VAL A 115 -4.80 -3.60 5.07
N LEU A 116 -4.41 -2.36 5.38
CA LEU A 116 -3.03 -1.99 5.66
C LEU A 116 -2.68 -2.29 7.12
N ILE A 117 -1.61 -3.05 7.32
CA ILE A 117 -1.07 -3.36 8.65
C ILE A 117 0.44 -3.08 8.66
N ASP A 118 1.11 -3.38 9.79
CA ASP A 118 2.55 -3.24 9.97
C ASP A 118 3.11 -1.91 9.42
N LYS A 119 2.60 -0.80 9.93
CA LYS A 119 3.02 0.56 9.52
C LYS A 119 2.95 0.78 8.00
N ARG A 120 1.92 0.24 7.33
CA ARG A 120 1.67 0.38 5.87
C ARG A 120 2.69 -0.38 5.00
N ARG A 121 3.29 -1.44 5.53
CA ARG A 121 4.24 -2.28 4.77
C ARG A 121 3.63 -3.59 4.30
N GLU A 122 2.57 -4.05 4.95
CA GLU A 122 1.87 -5.27 4.60
C GLU A 122 0.40 -4.98 4.31
N ALA A 123 -0.12 -5.65 3.29
CA ALA A 123 -1.52 -5.59 2.91
C ALA A 123 -2.07 -7.01 2.70
N PRO A 124 -2.60 -7.67 3.75
CA PRO A 124 -3.41 -8.86 3.58
C PRO A 124 -4.64 -8.55 2.73
N PHE A 125 -4.99 -9.47 1.83
CA PHE A 125 -6.12 -9.30 0.93
C PHE A 125 -6.88 -10.60 0.69
N ILE A 126 -8.13 -10.46 0.21
CA ILE A 126 -8.96 -11.57 -0.25
C ILE A 126 -9.60 -11.23 -1.59
N GLY A 127 -9.89 -12.26 -2.40
CA GLY A 127 -10.71 -12.11 -3.60
C GLY A 127 -12.18 -11.89 -3.25
N THR A 128 -12.87 -11.08 -4.05
CA THR A 128 -14.28 -10.72 -3.80
C THR A 128 -15.20 -11.04 -4.97
N ASP A 129 -14.69 -11.57 -6.08
CA ASP A 129 -15.53 -12.05 -7.18
C ASP A 129 -16.31 -13.33 -6.80
N PRO A 130 -17.57 -13.48 -7.24
CA PRO A 130 -18.34 -14.68 -7.01
C PRO A 130 -17.65 -15.95 -7.52
N GLY A 131 -17.66 -17.02 -6.71
CA GLY A 131 -17.05 -18.29 -7.08
C GLY A 131 -15.52 -18.33 -6.94
N VAL A 132 -14.89 -17.29 -6.40
CA VAL A 132 -13.46 -17.25 -6.09
C VAL A 132 -13.26 -17.16 -4.58
N VAL A 133 -12.45 -18.05 -4.03
CA VAL A 133 -12.05 -18.03 -2.62
C VAL A 133 -10.54 -18.03 -2.57
N VAL A 134 -9.95 -16.84 -2.45
CA VAL A 134 -8.50 -16.68 -2.36
C VAL A 134 -8.13 -15.69 -1.27
N ARG A 135 -6.96 -15.90 -0.66
CA ARG A 135 -6.36 -15.00 0.32
C ARG A 135 -4.89 -14.85 0.01
N GLY A 136 -4.35 -13.66 0.25
CA GLY A 136 -2.93 -13.39 0.11
C GLY A 136 -2.43 -12.27 0.98
N VAL A 137 -1.18 -11.90 0.72
CA VAL A 137 -0.52 -10.73 1.31
C VAL A 137 0.38 -10.08 0.26
N ALA A 138 0.35 -8.75 0.22
CA ALA A 138 1.36 -7.95 -0.48
C ALA A 138 2.28 -7.30 0.55
N VAL A 139 3.59 -7.36 0.32
CA VAL A 139 4.63 -6.83 1.20
C VAL A 139 5.50 -5.85 0.42
N LYS A 140 5.66 -4.65 0.97
CA LYS A 140 6.50 -3.58 0.40
C LYS A 140 7.97 -4.01 0.40
N GLN A 141 8.67 -3.80 -0.72
CA GLN A 141 10.10 -4.12 -0.89
C GLN A 141 11.03 -2.99 -0.44
#